data_AF-A0A522IG74-F1
#
_entry.id   AF-A0A522IG74-F1
#
_cell.length_a   1.000
_cell.length_b   1.000
_cell.length_c   1.000
_cell.angle_alpha   90.00
_cell.angle_beta   90.00
_cell.angle_gamma   90.00
#
_symmetry.space_group_name_H-M   'P 1'
#
loop_
_entity.id
_entity.type
_entity.pdbx_description
1 polymer ?
#
loop_
_entity_poly.entity_id
_entity_poly.type
_entity_poly.pdbx_seq_one_letter_code
_entity_poly.pdbx_strand_id
1 'polypeptide(L)'
;MNARLPENSTIPERIAALRAAMTRAGVDAALVPSADPHLSEYLPPRWQGRQWLSGFTGSVGTLVVTKDFAGVWVDSRYWVQAENQLAGTGVELMKMTGGQQTTPHVEWLAQNLQAGGTVAVDGAVLGVAPARVLSDALGARGVTLRTDLDLLDEVWPARPTLPVGPVYEHTAPHADAGRAGKL
;
A
#
# COMPACT_ATOMS: atom_id res chain seq x y z
N MET A 1 -25.07 3.26 -8.14
CA MET A 1 -24.50 4.57 -7.73
C MET A 1 -23.57 4.31 -6.57
N ASN A 2 -22.26 4.51 -6.74
CA ASN A 2 -21.28 4.26 -5.69
C ASN A 2 -21.37 5.41 -4.67
N ALA A 3 -21.75 5.12 -3.44
CA ALA A 3 -21.70 6.09 -2.36
C ALA A 3 -20.22 6.37 -2.04
N ARG A 4 -19.71 7.48 -2.56
CA ARG A 4 -18.38 7.99 -2.21
C ARG A 4 -18.39 8.43 -0.75
N LEU A 5 -17.39 8.00 0.03
CA LEU A 5 -17.25 8.38 1.43
C LEU A 5 -17.08 9.90 1.61
N PRO A 6 -17.55 10.49 2.72
CA PRO A 6 -17.21 11.87 3.06
C PRO A 6 -15.71 11.99 3.40
N GLU A 7 -15.15 13.20 3.26
CA GLU A 7 -13.73 13.47 3.55
C GLU A 7 -13.35 13.11 5.00
N ASN A 8 -14.28 13.31 5.94
CA ASN A 8 -14.11 13.05 7.37
C ASN A 8 -14.50 11.62 7.80
N SER A 9 -14.48 10.66 6.88
CA SER A 9 -14.74 9.26 7.21
C SER A 9 -13.75 8.71 8.23
N THR A 10 -14.24 7.88 9.14
CA THR A 10 -13.44 7.17 10.14
C THR A 10 -12.66 6.02 9.49
N ILE A 11 -11.60 5.54 10.16
CA ILE A 11 -10.81 4.39 9.67
C ILE A 11 -11.68 3.13 9.44
N PRO A 12 -12.58 2.73 10.36
CA PRO A 12 -13.48 1.60 10.11
C PRO A 12 -14.35 1.76 8.85
N GLU A 13 -14.86 2.96 8.59
CA GLU A 13 -15.68 3.22 7.38
C GLU A 13 -14.86 3.08 6.10
N ARG A 14 -13.60 3.53 6.10
CA ARG A 14 -12.67 3.40 4.97
C ARG A 14 -12.34 1.93 4.68
N ILE A 15 -12.05 1.15 5.73
CA ILE A 15 -11.82 -0.30 5.60
C ILE A 15 -13.08 -1.01 5.11
N ALA A 16 -14.27 -0.63 5.59
CA ALA A 16 -15.53 -1.19 5.12
C ALA A 16 -15.79 -0.88 3.64
N ALA A 17 -15.51 0.35 3.19
CA ALA A 17 -15.61 0.71 1.78
C ALA A 17 -14.62 -0.07 0.90
N LEU A 18 -13.38 -0.25 1.37
CA LEU A 18 -12.39 -1.08 0.69
C LEU A 18 -12.88 -2.53 0.55
N ARG A 19 -13.41 -3.13 1.62
CA ARG A 19 -13.98 -4.49 1.58
C ARG A 19 -15.15 -4.60 0.60
N ALA A 20 -15.98 -3.57 0.51
CA ALA A 20 -17.06 -3.53 -0.47
C ALA A 20 -16.53 -3.46 -1.91
N ALA A 21 -15.48 -2.68 -2.18
CA ALA A 21 -14.80 -2.62 -3.48
C ALA A 21 -14.14 -3.96 -3.84
N MET A 22 -13.43 -4.56 -2.87
CA MET A 22 -12.86 -5.90 -3.00
C MET A 22 -13.91 -6.94 -3.38
N THR A 23 -15.07 -6.94 -2.71
CA THR A 23 -16.18 -7.86 -2.99
C THR A 23 -16.70 -7.69 -4.42
N ARG A 24 -16.86 -6.45 -4.90
CA ARG A 24 -17.29 -6.18 -6.29
C ARG A 24 -16.26 -6.64 -7.32
N ALA A 25 -14.98 -6.54 -6.99
CA ALA A 25 -13.87 -6.88 -7.87
C ALA A 25 -13.48 -8.37 -7.83
N GLY A 26 -14.09 -9.18 -6.95
CA GLY A 26 -13.71 -10.58 -6.74
C GLY A 26 -12.33 -10.72 -6.09
N VAL A 27 -12.00 -9.84 -5.14
CA VAL A 27 -10.72 -9.80 -4.42
C VAL A 27 -10.94 -10.23 -2.96
N ASP A 28 -10.13 -11.16 -2.47
CA ASP A 28 -10.18 -11.68 -1.10
C ASP A 28 -9.24 -10.93 -0.16
N ALA A 29 -8.12 -10.41 -0.68
CA ALA A 29 -7.22 -9.54 0.06
C ALA A 29 -6.70 -8.37 -0.78
N ALA A 30 -6.66 -7.18 -0.19
CA ALA A 30 -5.98 -6.02 -0.75
C ALA A 30 -4.65 -5.80 -0.02
N LEU A 31 -3.55 -5.67 -0.76
CA LEU A 31 -2.25 -5.28 -0.25
C LEU A 31 -1.96 -3.84 -0.69
N VAL A 32 -1.66 -2.98 0.28
CA VAL A 32 -1.35 -1.56 0.06
C VAL A 32 0.04 -1.27 0.61
N PRO A 33 1.07 -1.19 -0.26
CA PRO A 33 2.44 -0.96 0.17
C PRO A 33 2.68 0.53 0.47
N SER A 34 3.85 0.82 1.03
CA SER A 34 4.39 2.18 1.10
C SER A 34 5.28 2.43 -0.11
N ALA A 35 4.67 2.67 -1.26
CA ALA A 35 5.39 2.90 -2.50
C ALA A 35 4.59 3.81 -3.44
N ASP A 36 5.32 4.54 -4.28
CA ASP A 36 4.80 5.17 -5.48
C ASP A 36 5.41 4.46 -6.72
N PRO A 37 5.05 4.88 -7.96
CA PRO A 37 5.58 4.25 -9.17
C PRO A 37 7.09 4.39 -9.39
N HIS A 38 7.75 5.22 -8.59
CA HIS A 38 9.19 5.47 -8.65
C HIS A 38 9.94 4.88 -7.45
N LEU A 39 9.24 4.13 -6.59
CA LEU A 39 9.78 3.55 -5.35
C LEU A 39 10.45 4.62 -4.47
N SER A 40 9.85 5.81 -4.42
CA SER A 40 10.32 6.94 -3.64
C SER A 40 10.34 6.61 -2.14
N GLU A 41 11.33 7.15 -1.42
CA GLU A 41 11.40 7.02 0.04
C GLU A 41 10.29 7.80 0.75
N TYR A 42 9.97 9.00 0.26
CA TYR A 42 8.90 9.86 0.76
C TYR A 42 7.80 9.98 -0.27
N LEU A 43 6.60 9.53 0.10
CA LEU A 43 5.49 9.42 -0.84
C LEU A 43 4.74 10.75 -0.98
N PRO A 44 4.49 11.20 -2.22
CA PRO A 44 3.50 12.23 -2.46
C PRO A 44 2.11 11.81 -1.95
N PRO A 45 1.25 12.76 -1.54
CA PRO A 45 -0.03 12.46 -0.88
C PRO A 45 -0.93 11.46 -1.61
N ARG A 46 -0.92 11.44 -2.95
CA ARG A 46 -1.70 10.50 -3.78
C ARG A 46 -1.44 9.03 -3.44
N TRP A 47 -0.22 8.69 -3.06
CA TRP A 47 0.21 7.31 -2.80
C TRP A 47 0.26 6.96 -1.30
N GLN A 48 -0.23 7.84 -0.44
CA GLN A 48 -0.34 7.59 1.01
C GLN A 48 -1.58 6.75 1.37
N GLY A 49 -1.95 5.78 0.53
CA GLY A 49 -3.15 4.96 0.69
C GLY A 49 -3.17 4.15 1.98
N ARG A 50 -2.01 3.59 2.36
CA ARG A 50 -1.83 2.90 3.64
C ARG A 50 -2.19 3.82 4.81
N GLN A 51 -1.64 5.04 4.82
CA GLN A 51 -1.93 6.04 5.86
C GLN A 51 -3.41 6.45 5.86
N TRP A 52 -4.01 6.69 4.70
CA TRP A 52 -5.41 7.06 4.61
C TRP A 52 -6.35 5.95 5.10
N LEU A 53 -6.06 4.70 4.74
CA LEU A 53 -6.86 3.54 5.13
C LEU A 53 -6.68 3.14 6.59
N SER A 54 -5.48 3.22 7.17
CA SER A 54 -5.22 2.73 8.53
C SER A 54 -5.02 3.80 9.59
N GLY A 55 -4.76 5.05 9.19
CA GLY A 55 -4.36 6.12 10.10
C GLY A 55 -2.89 6.08 10.52
N PHE A 56 -2.13 5.05 10.14
CA PHE A 56 -0.72 4.93 10.48
C PHE A 56 0.18 5.80 9.58
N THR A 57 0.91 6.74 10.21
CA THR A 57 1.69 7.79 9.54
C THR A 57 3.20 7.53 9.50
N GLY A 58 3.68 6.34 9.90
CA GLY A 58 5.10 6.01 9.77
C GLY A 58 5.54 6.00 8.31
N SER A 59 6.81 6.21 7.99
CA SER A 59 7.21 6.31 6.58
C SER A 59 7.12 4.97 5.85
N VAL A 60 7.33 3.84 6.54
CA VAL A 60 7.30 2.50 5.94
C VAL A 60 6.26 1.58 6.60
N GLY A 61 5.72 0.67 5.81
CA GLY A 61 4.85 -0.41 6.26
C GLY A 61 3.99 -0.99 5.14
N THR A 62 3.40 -2.14 5.35
CA THR A 62 2.49 -2.78 4.39
C THR A 62 1.16 -3.03 5.05
N LEU A 63 0.08 -2.45 4.53
CA LEU A 63 -1.27 -2.76 4.97
C LEU A 63 -1.80 -3.94 4.15
N VAL A 64 -2.36 -4.94 4.83
CA VAL A 64 -3.16 -6.01 4.23
C VAL A 64 -4.56 -5.95 4.81
N VAL A 65 -5.57 -6.01 3.95
CA VAL A 65 -6.98 -6.05 4.33
C VAL A 65 -7.63 -7.27 3.69
N THR A 66 -8.30 -8.10 4.48
CA THR A 66 -9.17 -9.19 4.01
C THR A 66 -10.63 -8.85 4.33
N LYS A 67 -11.55 -9.78 4.06
CA LYS A 67 -12.96 -9.68 4.46
C LYS A 67 -13.15 -9.37 5.95
N ASP A 68 -12.32 -9.95 6.80
CA ASP A 68 -12.50 -10.04 8.25
C ASP A 68 -11.28 -9.54 9.04
N PHE A 69 -10.13 -9.39 8.39
CA PHE A 69 -8.90 -8.89 9.00
C PHE A 69 -8.42 -7.58 8.35
N ALA A 70 -7.69 -6.76 9.10
CA ALA A 70 -6.90 -5.66 8.59
C ALA A 70 -5.66 -5.49 9.48
N GLY A 71 -4.47 -5.46 8.89
CA GLY A 71 -3.22 -5.34 9.64
C GLY A 71 -2.15 -4.57 8.91
N VAL A 72 -1.32 -3.84 9.66
CA VAL A 72 -0.16 -3.11 9.12
C VAL A 72 1.11 -3.75 9.64
N TRP A 73 1.92 -4.28 8.71
CA TRP A 73 3.25 -4.80 8.99
C TRP A 73 4.25 -3.66 9.03
N VAL A 74 4.90 -3.49 10.17
CA VAL A 74 5.89 -2.42 10.39
C VAL A 74 7.10 -2.94 11.16
N ASP A 75 8.26 -2.36 10.86
CA ASP A 75 9.50 -2.65 11.59
C ASP A 75 9.55 -1.96 12.97
N SER A 76 10.56 -2.33 13.76
CA SER A 76 10.68 -1.94 15.17
C SER A 76 10.80 -0.44 15.42
N ARG A 77 11.17 0.37 14.42
CA ARG A 77 11.22 1.83 14.55
C ARG A 77 9.84 2.42 14.82
N TYR A 78 8.78 1.74 14.38
CA TYR A 78 7.42 2.26 14.39
C TYR A 78 6.47 1.55 15.35
N TRP A 79 6.90 0.55 16.13
CA TRP A 79 5.97 -0.24 16.95
C TRP A 79 5.15 0.61 17.92
N VAL A 80 5.80 1.50 18.69
CA VAL A 80 5.10 2.37 19.65
C VAL A 80 4.17 3.36 18.94
N GLN A 81 4.63 3.91 17.80
CA GLN A 81 3.80 4.82 17.01
C GLN A 81 2.57 4.11 16.45
N ALA A 82 2.75 2.92 15.87
CA ALA A 82 1.66 2.14 15.28
C ALA A 82 0.67 1.68 16.35
N GLU A 83 1.14 1.22 17.51
CA GLU A 83 0.26 0.84 18.63
C GLU A 83 -0.67 2.00 19.03
N ASN A 84 -0.11 3.21 19.17
CA ASN A 84 -0.90 4.39 19.50
C ASN A 84 -1.85 4.84 18.39
N GLN A 85 -1.40 4.84 17.13
CA GLN A 85 -2.19 5.34 16.00
C GLN A 85 -3.28 4.37 15.54
N LEU A 86 -3.09 3.08 15.74
CA LEU A 86 -4.04 2.04 15.34
C LEU A 86 -5.06 1.71 16.45
N ALA A 87 -4.83 2.16 17.69
CA ALA A 87 -5.73 1.91 18.81
C ALA A 87 -7.18 2.35 18.50
N GLY A 88 -8.13 1.41 18.63
CA GLY A 88 -9.56 1.66 18.38
C GLY A 88 -9.96 1.75 16.90
N THR A 89 -9.03 1.57 15.95
CA THR A 89 -9.32 1.63 14.51
C THR A 89 -9.83 0.30 13.93
N GLY A 90 -9.59 -0.82 14.63
CA GLY A 90 -9.84 -2.17 14.12
C GLY A 90 -8.75 -2.70 13.18
N VAL A 91 -7.66 -1.93 12.98
CA VAL A 91 -6.47 -2.37 12.23
C VAL A 91 -5.41 -2.84 13.21
N GLU A 92 -4.87 -4.04 13.00
CA GLU A 92 -3.90 -4.66 13.89
C GLU A 92 -2.45 -4.28 13.55
N LEU A 93 -1.63 -4.11 14.59
CA LEU A 93 -0.18 -3.95 14.46
C LEU A 93 0.47 -5.32 14.25
N MET A 94 1.11 -5.51 13.10
CA MET A 94 1.88 -6.71 12.79
C MET A 94 3.38 -6.40 12.88
N LYS A 95 4.05 -6.86 13.96
CA LYS A 95 5.46 -6.53 14.23
C LYS A 95 6.40 -7.34 13.35
N MET A 96 7.21 -6.66 12.53
CA MET A 96 8.28 -7.29 11.73
C MET A 96 9.57 -7.41 12.54
N THR A 97 10.00 -8.63 12.84
CA THR A 97 11.17 -8.92 13.71
C THR A 97 12.46 -9.28 12.94
N GLY A 98 12.36 -9.58 11.64
CA GLY A 98 13.49 -10.04 10.80
C GLY A 98 14.16 -8.98 9.91
N GLY A 99 13.86 -7.69 10.12
CA GLY A 99 14.32 -6.61 9.25
C GLY A 99 13.60 -6.58 7.88
N GLN A 100 14.10 -5.77 6.93
CA GLN A 100 13.46 -5.56 5.62
C GLN A 100 13.64 -6.74 4.64
N GLN A 101 14.50 -7.71 4.95
CA GLN A 101 14.74 -8.88 4.11
C GLN A 101 13.66 -9.95 4.27
N THR A 102 12.84 -9.88 5.32
CA THR A 102 11.70 -10.77 5.50
C THR A 102 10.43 -10.12 4.94
N THR A 103 9.58 -10.94 4.32
CA THR A 103 8.27 -10.51 3.80
C THR A 103 7.13 -11.21 4.56
N PRO A 104 6.98 -10.97 5.88
CA PRO A 104 6.02 -11.69 6.72
C PRO A 104 4.56 -11.48 6.30
N HIS A 105 4.24 -10.36 5.65
CA HIS A 105 2.92 -10.13 5.08
C HIS A 105 2.61 -11.08 3.89
N VAL A 106 3.63 -11.49 3.13
CA VAL A 106 3.47 -12.46 2.02
C VAL A 106 3.23 -13.85 2.57
N GLU A 107 4.03 -14.26 3.55
CA GLU A 107 3.85 -15.54 4.24
C GLU A 107 2.48 -15.63 4.90
N TRP A 108 2.06 -14.55 5.56
CA TRP A 108 0.75 -14.44 6.17
C TRP A 108 -0.37 -14.59 5.13
N LEU A 109 -0.29 -13.88 4.00
CA LEU A 109 -1.26 -14.03 2.91
C LEU A 109 -1.34 -15.47 2.39
N ALA A 110 -0.19 -16.11 2.15
CA ALA A 110 -0.11 -17.49 1.66
C ALA A 110 -0.67 -18.52 2.67
N GLN A 111 -0.62 -18.22 3.97
CA GLN A 111 -1.14 -19.08 5.03
C GLN A 111 -2.63 -18.88 5.29
N ASN A 112 -3.14 -17.65 5.12
CA ASN A 112 -4.50 -17.28 5.53
C ASN A 112 -5.50 -17.29 4.37
N LEU A 113 -5.07 -17.26 3.12
CA LEU A 113 -5.95 -17.37 1.96
C LEU A 113 -6.10 -18.82 1.49
N GLN A 114 -7.30 -19.14 1.04
CA GLN A 114 -7.64 -20.45 0.49
C GLN A 114 -7.29 -20.53 -1.00
N ALA A 115 -7.06 -21.75 -1.50
CA ALA A 115 -6.89 -21.98 -2.92
C ALA A 115 -8.11 -21.45 -3.71
N GLY A 116 -7.85 -20.80 -4.84
CA GLY A 116 -8.85 -20.06 -5.61
C GLY A 116 -9.07 -18.62 -5.17
N GLY A 117 -8.46 -18.19 -4.06
CA GLY A 117 -8.52 -16.80 -3.60
C GLY A 117 -7.74 -15.83 -4.49
N THR A 118 -8.00 -14.54 -4.32
CA THR A 118 -7.38 -13.45 -5.09
C THR A 118 -6.81 -12.36 -4.19
N VAL A 119 -5.53 -12.04 -4.37
CA VAL A 119 -4.87 -10.87 -3.79
C VAL A 119 -4.76 -9.78 -4.84
N ALA A 120 -5.17 -8.55 -4.51
CA ALA A 120 -4.97 -7.38 -5.36
C ALA A 120 -3.96 -6.41 -4.74
N VAL A 121 -3.12 -5.85 -5.60
CA VAL A 121 -2.21 -4.74 -5.29
C VAL A 121 -2.12 -3.86 -6.54
N ASP A 122 -2.05 -2.55 -6.39
CA ASP A 122 -1.87 -1.67 -7.54
C ASP A 122 -0.50 -1.94 -8.20
N GLY A 123 -0.52 -2.44 -9.43
CA GLY A 123 0.68 -2.78 -10.20
C GLY A 123 1.57 -1.57 -10.51
N ALA A 124 1.01 -0.35 -10.49
CA ALA A 124 1.78 0.86 -10.71
C ALA A 124 2.75 1.14 -9.54
N VAL A 125 2.47 0.64 -8.33
CA VAL A 125 3.30 0.87 -7.13
C VAL A 125 4.01 -0.40 -6.64
N LEU A 126 3.93 -1.50 -7.38
CA LEU A 126 4.57 -2.75 -7.02
C LEU A 126 5.84 -2.98 -7.82
N GLY A 127 6.99 -2.90 -7.15
CA GLY A 127 8.28 -3.25 -7.76
C GLY A 127 8.31 -4.69 -8.27
N VAL A 128 9.03 -4.93 -9.37
CA VAL A 128 9.09 -6.24 -10.04
C VAL A 128 9.60 -7.36 -9.13
N ALA A 129 10.60 -7.08 -8.28
CA ALA A 129 11.14 -8.10 -7.36
C ALA A 129 10.10 -8.52 -6.30
N PRO A 130 9.47 -7.60 -5.53
CA PRO A 130 8.34 -7.93 -4.67
C PRO A 130 7.18 -8.63 -5.40
N ALA A 131 6.87 -8.23 -6.64
CA ALA A 131 5.82 -8.86 -7.44
C ALA A 131 6.10 -10.35 -7.68
N ARG A 132 7.34 -10.71 -8.02
CA ARG A 132 7.74 -12.11 -8.19
C ARG A 132 7.62 -12.90 -6.90
N VAL A 133 8.13 -12.35 -5.79
CA VAL A 133 8.03 -13.00 -4.47
C VAL A 133 6.57 -13.24 -4.07
N LEU A 134 5.69 -12.26 -4.25
CA LEU A 134 4.26 -12.42 -4.01
C LEU A 134 3.66 -13.50 -4.93
N SER A 135 3.92 -13.40 -6.24
CA SER A 135 3.36 -14.32 -7.24
C SER A 135 3.75 -15.77 -6.95
N ASP A 136 5.01 -16.02 -6.63
CA ASP A 136 5.51 -17.37 -6.36
C ASP A 136 4.90 -17.94 -5.08
N ALA A 137 4.87 -17.15 -3.99
CA ALA A 137 4.33 -17.59 -2.71
C ALA A 137 2.81 -17.84 -2.76
N LEU A 138 2.06 -16.97 -3.44
CA LEU A 138 0.61 -17.11 -3.62
C LEU A 138 0.28 -18.25 -4.59
N GLY A 139 1.01 -18.35 -5.70
CA GLY A 139 0.85 -19.41 -6.69
C GLY A 139 1.06 -20.80 -6.11
N ALA A 140 2.03 -20.97 -5.21
CA ALA A 140 2.26 -22.23 -4.48
C ALA A 140 1.07 -22.67 -3.60
N ARG A 141 0.10 -21.77 -3.34
CA ARG A 141 -1.12 -22.02 -2.57
C ARG A 141 -2.38 -21.98 -3.44
N GLY A 142 -2.23 -21.86 -4.76
CA GLY A 142 -3.35 -21.70 -5.69
C GLY A 142 -4.09 -20.37 -5.55
N VAL A 143 -3.42 -19.33 -5.06
CA VAL A 143 -3.96 -17.97 -4.92
C VAL A 143 -3.48 -17.11 -6.07
N THR A 144 -4.39 -16.32 -6.65
CA THR A 144 -4.10 -15.45 -7.80
C THR A 144 -3.65 -14.07 -7.33
N LEU A 145 -2.58 -13.54 -7.93
CA LEU A 145 -2.19 -12.14 -7.79
C LEU A 145 -2.78 -11.31 -8.95
N ARG A 146 -3.50 -10.25 -8.61
CA ARG A 146 -3.98 -9.23 -9.55
C ARG A 146 -3.26 -7.91 -9.34
N THR A 147 -2.72 -7.37 -10.42
CA THR A 147 -1.99 -6.09 -10.45
C THR A 147 -2.66 -5.03 -11.32
N ASP A 148 -3.82 -5.35 -11.89
CA ASP A 148 -4.57 -4.52 -12.83
C ASP A 148 -5.58 -3.60 -12.16
N LEU A 149 -5.64 -3.59 -10.81
CA LEU A 149 -6.62 -2.86 -10.02
C LEU A 149 -5.97 -1.79 -9.14
N ASP A 150 -6.53 -0.58 -9.18
CA ASP A 150 -6.29 0.46 -8.17
C ASP A 150 -7.56 0.63 -7.32
N LEU A 151 -7.70 -0.19 -6.28
CA LEU A 151 -8.87 -0.15 -5.38
C LEU A 151 -8.96 1.16 -4.61
N LEU A 152 -7.84 1.90 -4.43
CA LEU A 152 -7.85 3.18 -3.73
C LEU A 152 -8.58 4.26 -4.55
N ASP A 153 -8.46 4.22 -5.89
CA ASP A 153 -9.16 5.17 -6.76
C ASP A 153 -10.69 5.04 -6.63
N GLU A 154 -11.19 3.83 -6.36
CA GLU A 154 -12.62 3.60 -6.14
C GLU A 154 -13.12 4.12 -4.80
N VAL A 155 -12.30 4.00 -3.74
CA VAL A 155 -12.76 4.21 -2.35
C VAL A 155 -12.28 5.50 -1.70
N TRP A 156 -11.35 6.24 -2.31
CA TRP A 156 -10.78 7.49 -1.77
C TRP A 156 -11.24 8.71 -2.58
N PRO A 157 -12.36 9.36 -2.22
CA PRO A 157 -13.02 10.33 -3.11
C PRO A 157 -12.25 11.63 -3.30
N ALA A 158 -11.54 12.08 -2.26
CA ALA A 158 -10.66 13.24 -2.27
C ALA A 158 -9.18 12.83 -2.39
N ARG A 159 -8.89 11.77 -3.16
CA ARG A 159 -7.51 11.33 -3.38
C ARG A 159 -6.72 12.43 -4.09
N PRO A 160 -5.57 12.86 -3.55
CA PRO A 160 -4.79 13.94 -4.16
C PRO A 160 -4.37 13.64 -5.61
N THR A 161 -4.22 14.72 -6.38
CA THR A 161 -3.66 14.66 -7.74
C THR A 161 -2.15 14.45 -7.70
N LEU A 162 -1.56 14.24 -8.88
CA LEU A 162 -0.11 14.19 -9.03
C LEU A 162 0.52 15.55 -8.64
N PRO A 163 1.75 15.56 -8.11
CA PRO A 163 2.48 16.81 -7.87
C PRO A 163 2.59 17.64 -9.15
N VAL A 164 2.28 18.94 -9.06
CA VAL A 164 2.28 19.90 -10.18
C VAL A 164 3.32 21.02 -9.99
N GLY A 165 4.32 20.79 -9.14
CA GLY A 165 5.39 21.77 -8.91
C GLY A 165 6.19 22.05 -10.19
N PRO A 166 6.60 23.30 -10.45
CA PRO A 166 7.38 23.63 -11.63
C PRO A 166 8.77 22.98 -11.55
N VAL A 167 9.24 22.47 -12.68
CA VAL A 167 10.62 22.00 -12.85
C VAL A 167 11.48 23.17 -13.29
N TYR A 168 12.70 23.28 -12.75
CA TYR A 168 13.69 24.26 -13.16
C TYR A 168 15.07 23.62 -13.35
N GLU A 169 15.91 24.26 -14.15
CA GLU A 169 17.26 23.78 -14.42
C GLU A 169 18.22 24.17 -13.28
N HIS A 170 19.02 23.22 -12.81
CA HIS A 170 20.16 23.51 -11.95
C HIS A 170 21.37 23.88 -12.82
N THR A 171 21.76 25.15 -12.84
CA THR A 171 22.93 25.64 -13.58
C THR A 171 24.18 25.66 -12.69
N ALA A 172 25.36 25.83 -13.31
CA ALA A 172 26.60 26.08 -12.57
C ALA A 172 26.44 27.26 -11.61
N PRO A 173 27.02 27.20 -10.39
CA PRO A 173 27.92 26.16 -9.87
C PRO A 173 27.22 24.95 -9.22
N HIS A 174 25.88 24.88 -9.20
CA HIS A 174 25.14 23.78 -8.53
C HIS A 174 25.19 22.46 -9.30
N ALA A 175 25.28 22.53 -10.63
CA ALA A 175 25.62 21.42 -11.51
C ALA A 175 26.80 21.84 -12.39
N ASP A 176 27.88 21.08 -12.31
CA ASP A 176 29.15 21.31 -13.01
C ASP A 176 29.13 20.84 -14.46
N ALA A 177 28.32 19.83 -14.78
CA ALA A 177 28.07 19.33 -16.12
C ALA A 177 26.61 19.55 -16.54
N GLY A 178 26.42 20.15 -17.72
CA GLY A 178 25.11 20.31 -18.33
C GLY A 178 24.49 18.97 -18.76
N ARG A 179 23.17 18.97 -18.99
CA ARG A 179 22.40 17.76 -19.37
C ARG A 179 23.03 16.97 -20.51
N ALA A 180 23.46 17.65 -21.58
CA ALA A 180 24.03 17.01 -22.76
C ALA A 180 25.32 16.21 -22.48
N GLY A 181 26.06 16.53 -21.42
CA GLY A 181 27.27 15.79 -21.04
C GLY A 181 27.02 14.55 -20.19
N LYS A 182 25.77 14.31 -19.75
CA LYS A 182 25.38 13.16 -18.92
C LYS A 182 24.55 12.11 -19.66
N LEU A 183 24.13 12.41 -20.89
CA LEU A 183 23.42 11.49 -21.80
C LEU A 183 24.43 10.66 -22.59
#